data_AF-A0A963EQK1-F1
#
_entry.id   AF-A0A963EQK1-F1
#
_cell.length_a   1.000
_cell.length_b   1.000
_cell.length_c   1.000
_cell.angle_alpha   90.00
_cell.angle_beta   90.00
_cell.angle_gamma   90.00
#
_symmetry.space_group_name_H-M   'P 1'
#
loop_
_entity.id
_entity.type
_entity.pdbx_description
1 polymer ?
#
loop_
_entity_poly.entity_id
_entity_poly.type
_entity_poly.pdbx_seq_one_letter_code
_entity_poly.pdbx_strand_id
1 'polypeptide(L)'
;MVAAFGGADAYSYVFDGQLGYLDHALANSTLAPQVAGVTEWHINADEAPLYDYNLEFDRDPALFDASSPYRSSDHDPLLIGLQLRDQ
;
A
#
# COMPACT_ATOMS: atom_id res chain seq x y z
N MET A 1 -8.65 7.40 7.82
CA MET A 1 -9.22 7.64 6.49
C MET A 1 -9.31 6.36 5.66
N VAL A 2 -8.35 5.43 5.75
CA VAL A 2 -8.41 4.10 5.07
C VAL A 2 -9.79 3.44 5.15
N ALA A 3 -10.26 3.06 6.35
CA ALA A 3 -11.60 2.46 6.51
C ALA A 3 -12.78 3.35 6.05
N ALA A 4 -12.60 4.67 6.04
CA ALA A 4 -13.65 5.60 5.60
C ALA A 4 -13.81 5.63 4.07
N PHE A 5 -12.76 5.31 3.32
CA PHE A 5 -12.76 5.29 1.85
C PHE A 5 -12.74 3.87 1.27
N GLY A 6 -11.88 2.98 1.80
CA GLY A 6 -11.74 1.59 1.36
C GLY A 6 -12.72 0.61 2.00
N GLY A 7 -13.46 1.02 3.04
CA GLY A 7 -14.48 0.19 3.68
C GLY A 7 -13.91 -0.93 4.56
N ALA A 8 -14.73 -1.96 4.81
CA ALA A 8 -14.39 -3.07 5.70
C ALA A 8 -13.35 -4.03 5.10
N ASP A 9 -13.20 -4.02 3.78
CA ASP A 9 -12.32 -4.92 3.04
C ASP A 9 -10.98 -4.27 2.71
N ALA A 10 -10.67 -3.08 3.26
CA ALA A 10 -9.38 -2.42 3.03
C ALA A 10 -8.23 -3.27 3.59
N TYR A 11 -7.16 -3.42 2.81
CA TYR A 11 -5.93 -4.07 3.22
C TYR A 11 -4.75 -3.47 2.45
N SER A 12 -3.58 -3.48 3.07
CA SER A 12 -2.33 -3.07 2.42
C SER A 12 -1.22 -4.12 2.62
N TYR A 13 -1.54 -5.22 3.30
CA TYR A 13 -0.55 -6.19 3.75
C TYR A 13 -1.15 -7.59 3.90
N VAL A 14 -0.34 -8.60 3.57
CA VAL A 14 -0.63 -10.01 3.78
C VAL A 14 0.47 -10.63 4.63
N PHE A 15 0.09 -11.24 5.75
CA PHE A 15 1.02 -11.98 6.61
C PHE A 15 0.39 -13.28 7.10
N ASP A 16 1.08 -14.39 6.85
CA ASP A 16 0.65 -15.73 7.27
C ASP A 16 -0.81 -16.05 6.87
N GLY A 17 -1.18 -15.67 5.64
CA GLY A 17 -2.53 -15.86 5.10
C GLY A 17 -3.60 -14.91 5.67
N GLN A 18 -3.22 -13.93 6.49
CA GLN A 18 -4.12 -12.91 7.03
C GLN A 18 -3.97 -11.61 6.24
N LEU A 19 -5.11 -10.98 5.92
CA LEU A 19 -5.19 -9.68 5.27
C LEU A 19 -5.45 -8.58 6.30
N GLY A 20 -4.82 -7.43 6.12
CA GLY A 20 -5.13 -6.23 6.91
C GLY A 20 -4.39 -4.99 6.44
N TYR A 21 -4.68 -3.85 7.06
CA TYR A 21 -3.90 -2.63 6.90
C TYR A 21 -3.23 -2.27 8.23
N LEU A 22 -1.90 -2.12 8.18
CA LEU A 22 -1.12 -1.47 9.24
C LEU A 22 -0.79 -0.01 8.88
N ASP A 23 -1.09 0.37 7.65
CA ASP A 23 -0.86 1.69 7.09
C ASP A 23 -2.09 2.57 7.31
N HIS A 24 -1.87 3.83 7.72
CA HIS A 24 -2.94 4.73 8.09
C HIS A 24 -2.81 6.11 7.42
N ALA A 25 -3.92 6.60 6.86
CA ALA A 25 -4.10 8.01 6.52
C ALA A 25 -4.96 8.69 7.60
N LEU A 26 -4.39 9.68 8.28
CA LEU A 26 -5.08 10.50 9.29
C LEU A 26 -5.08 11.97 8.82
N ALA A 27 -6.20 12.67 9.04
CA ALA A 27 -6.32 14.10 8.73
C ALA A 27 -7.10 14.80 9.84
N ASN A 28 -6.72 16.04 10.15
CA ASN A 28 -7.44 16.89 11.09
C ASN A 28 -8.73 17.45 10.46
N SER A 29 -9.51 18.20 11.24
CA SER A 29 -10.80 18.76 10.79
C SER A 29 -10.68 19.75 9.62
N THR A 30 -9.52 20.39 9.43
CA THR A 30 -9.31 21.34 8.33
C THR A 30 -8.89 20.65 7.04
N LEU A 31 -8.11 19.55 7.12
CA LEU A 31 -7.65 18.79 5.96
C LEU A 31 -8.64 17.70 5.52
N ALA A 32 -9.37 17.07 6.45
CA ALA A 32 -10.34 16.02 6.13
C ALA A 32 -11.32 16.38 4.99
N PRO A 33 -11.96 17.57 4.96
CA PRO A 33 -12.84 17.95 3.85
C PRO A 33 -12.12 18.25 2.52
N GLN A 34 -10.79 18.27 2.51
CA GLN A 34 -9.95 18.45 1.32
C GLN A 34 -9.38 17.11 0.81
N VAL A 35 -9.62 16.00 1.50
CA VAL A 35 -9.26 14.65 1.03
C VAL A 35 -10.29 14.20 0.00
N ALA A 36 -9.86 14.06 -1.25
CA ALA A 36 -10.70 13.64 -2.37
C ALA A 36 -10.83 12.11 -2.46
N GLY A 37 -9.84 11.36 -1.93
CA GLY A 37 -9.86 9.91 -1.91
C GLY A 37 -8.66 9.34 -1.16
N VAL A 38 -8.82 8.11 -0.68
CA VAL A 38 -7.75 7.28 -0.13
C VAL A 38 -7.94 5.88 -0.68
N THR A 39 -6.89 5.29 -1.25
CA THR A 39 -6.93 3.91 -1.78
C THR A 39 -5.55 3.29 -1.68
N GLU A 40 -5.52 2.01 -1.43
CA GLU A 40 -4.36 1.16 -1.60
C GLU A 40 -4.16 0.88 -3.09
N TRP A 41 -2.91 0.89 -3.56
CA TRP A 41 -2.57 0.46 -4.90
C TRP A 41 -1.96 -0.93 -4.82
N HIS A 42 -2.78 -1.94 -5.08
CA HIS A 42 -2.41 -3.35 -4.98
C HIS A 42 -1.38 -3.77 -6.05
N ILE A 43 -0.10 -3.61 -5.73
CA ILE A 43 1.04 -4.00 -6.59
C ILE A 43 2.08 -4.82 -5.83
N ASN A 44 1.92 -5.01 -4.52
CA ASN A 44 2.97 -5.53 -3.65
C ASN A 44 2.48 -6.67 -2.74
N ALA A 45 1.42 -6.43 -1.97
CA ALA A 45 0.99 -7.36 -0.91
C ALA A 45 0.51 -8.70 -1.50
N ASP A 46 -0.13 -8.65 -2.67
CA ASP A 46 -0.66 -9.83 -3.37
C ASP A 46 0.39 -10.56 -4.23
N GLU A 47 1.55 -9.94 -4.46
CA GLU A 47 2.63 -10.52 -5.26
C GLU A 47 3.42 -11.57 -4.47
N ALA A 48 3.94 -12.58 -5.17
CA ALA A 48 4.72 -13.64 -4.54
C ALA A 48 5.99 -13.06 -3.87
N PRO A 49 6.28 -13.39 -2.60
CA PRO A 49 7.51 -12.94 -1.93
C PRO A 49 8.79 -13.29 -2.68
N LEU A 50 8.76 -14.35 -3.50
CA LEU A 50 9.86 -14.77 -4.36
C LEU A 50 10.36 -13.66 -5.30
N TYR A 51 9.51 -12.72 -5.68
CA TYR A 51 9.86 -11.64 -6.59
C TYR A 51 10.34 -10.37 -5.88
N ASP A 52 10.46 -10.35 -4.55
CA ASP A 52 11.04 -9.17 -3.88
C ASP A 52 12.57 -9.15 -3.94
N TYR A 53 13.13 -7.99 -3.61
CA TYR A 53 14.56 -7.69 -3.68
C TYR A 53 15.41 -8.34 -2.57
N ASN A 54 14.80 -9.05 -1.61
CA ASN A 54 15.50 -9.67 -0.51
C ASN A 54 16.26 -10.92 -0.98
N LEU A 55 17.42 -11.18 -0.35
CA LEU A 55 18.29 -12.32 -0.66
C LEU A 55 18.27 -13.38 0.45
N GLU A 56 17.24 -13.36 1.29
CA GLU A 56 17.09 -14.32 2.37
C GLU A 56 16.92 -15.73 1.79
N PHE A 57 17.44 -16.73 2.51
CA PHE A 57 17.34 -18.14 2.10
C PHE A 57 17.98 -18.44 0.73
N ASP A 58 19.10 -17.76 0.40
CA ASP A 58 19.88 -17.96 -0.84
C ASP A 58 19.08 -17.71 -2.13
N ARG A 59 18.16 -16.74 -2.09
CA ARG A 59 17.33 -16.39 -3.26
C ARG A 59 18.15 -15.85 -4.42
N ASP A 60 17.79 -16.25 -5.64
CA ASP A 60 18.40 -15.75 -6.88
C ASP A 60 18.01 -14.28 -7.12
N PRO A 61 18.97 -13.33 -7.14
CA PRO A 61 18.69 -11.92 -7.40
C PRO A 61 18.10 -11.66 -8.80
N ALA A 62 18.24 -12.58 -9.75
CA ALA A 62 17.69 -12.43 -11.10
C ALA A 62 16.15 -12.54 -11.15
N LEU A 63 15.51 -12.99 -10.08
CA LEU A 63 14.05 -13.08 -9.98
C LEU A 63 13.37 -11.74 -9.72
N PHE A 64 14.09 -10.78 -9.14
CA PHE A 64 13.59 -9.42 -8.95
C PHE A 64 13.73 -8.61 -10.25
N ASP A 65 12.63 -8.04 -10.73
CA ASP A 65 12.63 -7.12 -11.87
C ASP A 65 12.62 -5.66 -11.38
N ALA A 66 13.80 -5.04 -11.37
CA ALA A 66 13.96 -3.65 -10.97
C ALA A 66 13.30 -2.62 -11.93
N SER A 67 12.83 -3.06 -13.10
CA SER A 67 12.07 -2.21 -14.03
C SER A 67 10.55 -2.27 -13.81
N SER A 68 10.10 -3.20 -12.98
CA SER A 68 8.70 -3.39 -12.61
C SER A 68 8.40 -2.65 -11.29
N PRO A 69 7.20 -2.05 -11.14
CA PRO A 69 6.77 -1.50 -9.85
C PRO A 69 6.27 -2.58 -8.88
N TYR A 70 5.96 -3.78 -9.40
CA TYR A 70 5.38 -4.86 -8.62
C TYR A 70 6.39 -5.47 -7.65
N ARG A 71 5.91 -5.85 -6.47
CA ARG A 71 6.71 -6.46 -5.39
C ARG A 71 7.96 -5.65 -5.00
N SER A 72 7.86 -4.33 -5.12
CA SER A 72 8.89 -3.38 -4.70
C SER A 72 8.86 -3.08 -3.20
N SER A 73 7.83 -3.57 -2.50
CA SER A 73 7.67 -3.60 -1.05
C SER A 73 6.86 -4.84 -0.67
N ASP A 74 6.85 -5.19 0.62
CA ASP A 74 5.94 -6.17 1.21
C ASP A 74 4.54 -5.58 1.53
N HIS A 75 4.39 -4.26 1.48
CA HIS A 75 3.13 -3.53 1.65
C HIS A 75 2.70 -2.82 0.35
N ASP A 76 1.39 -2.69 0.14
CA ASP A 76 0.84 -1.84 -0.89
C ASP A 76 0.95 -0.35 -0.50
N PRO A 77 1.38 0.53 -1.42
CA PRO A 77 1.42 1.96 -1.15
C PRO A 77 0.01 2.53 -1.00
N LEU A 78 -0.13 3.45 -0.03
CA LEU A 78 -1.35 4.21 0.19
C LEU A 78 -1.35 5.49 -0.66
N LEU A 79 -2.31 5.62 -1.56
CA LEU A 79 -2.53 6.80 -2.38
C LEU A 79 -3.57 7.71 -1.74
N ILE A 80 -3.22 8.99 -1.58
CA ILE A 80 -4.10 10.02 -1.00
C ILE A 80 -4.30 11.14 -2.03
N GLY A 81 -5.53 11.26 -2.52
CA GLY A 81 -5.94 12.36 -3.39
C GLY A 81 -6.31 13.58 -2.56
N LEU A 82 -5.75 14.74 -2.89
CA LEU A 82 -6.03 16.00 -2.21
C LEU A 82 -6.60 17.02 -3.19
N GLN A 83 -7.70 17.67 -2.80
CA GLN A 83 -8.23 18.85 -3.46
C GLN A 83 -8.08 20.05 -2.53
N LEU A 84 -6.88 20.63 -2.56
CA LEU A 84 -6.52 21.72 -1.67
C LEU A 84 -7.31 22.99 -2.01
N ARG A 85 -7.73 23.69 -0.97
CA ARG A 85 -8.37 25.00 -1.07
C ARG A 85 -7.46 26.02 -0.43
N ASP A 86 -7.37 27.19 -1.07
CA ASP A 86 -6.75 28.35 -0.44
C ASP A 86 -7.58 28.71 0.81
N GLN A 87 -6.87 29.00 1.91
CA GLN A 87 -7.46 29.40 3.20
C GLN A 87 -8.01 30.82 3.11
#